data_AF-A0A0W8G7P3-F1
#
_entry.id   AF-A0A0W8G7P3-F1
#
_cell.length_a   1.000
_cell.length_b   1.000
_cell.length_c   1.000
_cell.angle_alpha   90.00
_cell.angle_beta   90.00
_cell.angle_gamma   90.00
#
_symmetry.space_group_name_H-M   'P 1'
#
loop_
_entity.id
_entity.type
_entity.pdbx_description
1 polymer ?
#
loop_
_entity_poly.entity_id
_entity_poly.type
_entity_poly.pdbx_seq_one_letter_code
_entity_poly.pdbx_strand_id
1 'polypeptide(L)'
;MVLKQLLMSSVALKKNFQCIFIPNYEVQDGKPGIAPPTALENALEDCDVLIYHDIAPYNFPSLLRRLPADALTIKIPYITSTIYWPTYSYQTPFGLCPRGTTSLIPWPCTLLNELIVTLRDKKKILDAYLETDIPSRLDMRKAYDAQITYLKAAESGSIFHMAEFVAHNFRDTQLFHLINHPSLPVFLEVTNTILAHLDLPLVENFRIDPFATHQIPIHPSIINSYKLSWCDEKTRFQILDKSFTFEEYVDFYIDSYIEKYQYTMFPPLNIGKKIRSGALKRLTAFFSPRGKKNV
;
A
#
# COMPACT_ATOMS: atom_id res chain seq x y z
N MET A 1 -7.11 10.24 -8.99
CA MET A 1 -8.54 10.65 -8.97
C MET A 1 -8.91 11.24 -7.61
N VAL A 2 -8.73 10.50 -6.51
CA VAL A 2 -9.02 10.96 -5.14
C VAL A 2 -8.40 12.32 -4.82
N LEU A 3 -7.08 12.46 -4.95
CA LEU A 3 -6.40 13.72 -4.64
C LEU A 3 -6.91 14.90 -5.46
N LYS A 4 -7.23 14.69 -6.75
CA LYS A 4 -7.89 15.71 -7.59
C LYS A 4 -9.22 16.14 -6.97
N GLN A 5 -10.05 15.21 -6.51
CA GLN A 5 -11.35 15.56 -5.92
C GLN A 5 -11.18 16.43 -4.66
N LEU A 6 -10.20 16.12 -3.81
CA LEU A 6 -9.90 16.92 -2.62
C LEU A 6 -9.31 18.29 -2.98
N LEU A 7 -8.31 18.36 -3.85
CA LEU A 7 -7.75 19.64 -4.32
C LEU A 7 -8.82 20.53 -4.95
N MET A 8 -9.66 19.94 -5.81
CA MET A 8 -10.78 20.63 -6.43
C MET A 8 -11.94 20.87 -5.45
N SER A 9 -11.88 20.43 -4.19
CA SER A 9 -12.84 20.90 -3.18
C SER A 9 -12.50 22.31 -2.69
N SER A 10 -11.25 22.78 -2.85
CA SER A 10 -10.85 24.15 -2.57
C SER A 10 -11.45 25.12 -3.59
N VAL A 11 -12.22 26.09 -3.10
CA VAL A 11 -12.82 27.16 -3.92
C VAL A 11 -11.74 28.03 -4.56
N ALA A 12 -10.68 28.34 -3.82
CA ALA A 12 -9.57 29.16 -4.31
C ALA A 12 -8.81 28.46 -5.44
N LEU A 13 -8.51 27.17 -5.28
CA LEU A 13 -7.84 26.39 -6.32
C LEU A 13 -8.72 26.30 -7.57
N LYS A 14 -10.01 25.98 -7.43
CA LYS A 14 -10.99 25.95 -8.54
C LYS A 14 -11.07 27.26 -9.32
N LYS A 15 -10.96 28.39 -8.63
CA LYS A 15 -11.05 29.72 -9.25
C LYS A 15 -9.81 30.04 -10.10
N ASN A 16 -8.64 29.57 -9.66
CA ASN A 16 -7.36 29.97 -10.23
C ASN A 16 -6.75 28.93 -11.18
N PHE A 17 -7.19 27.66 -11.11
CA PHE A 17 -6.58 26.55 -11.85
C PHE A 17 -7.61 25.67 -12.56
N GLN A 18 -7.26 25.22 -13.77
CA GLN A 18 -7.92 24.12 -14.45
C GLN A 18 -7.16 22.81 -14.17
N CYS A 19 -7.83 21.82 -13.58
CA CYS A 19 -7.18 20.56 -13.21
C CYS A 19 -7.40 19.45 -14.25
N ILE A 20 -6.33 19.11 -14.98
CA ILE A 20 -6.26 17.93 -15.86
C ILE A 20 -5.79 16.74 -15.03
N PHE A 21 -6.55 15.64 -15.04
CA PHE A 21 -6.13 14.39 -14.39
C PHE A 21 -5.60 13.43 -15.43
N ILE A 22 -4.33 13.07 -15.29
CA ILE A 22 -3.72 12.00 -16.07
C ILE A 22 -3.66 10.76 -15.18
N PRO A 23 -4.36 9.66 -15.54
CA PRO A 23 -4.30 8.43 -14.76
C PRO A 23 -2.93 7.75 -14.94
N ASN A 24 -2.47 7.03 -13.91
CA ASN A 24 -1.30 6.15 -14.05
C ASN A 24 -1.63 4.86 -14.82
N TYR A 25 -2.90 4.45 -14.76
CA TYR A 25 -3.41 3.22 -15.35
C TYR A 25 -4.73 3.49 -16.06
N GLU A 26 -4.91 2.87 -17.23
CA GLU A 26 -6.13 2.92 -18.02
C GLU A 26 -6.61 1.51 -18.31
N VAL A 27 -7.91 1.35 -18.53
CA VAL A 27 -8.46 0.08 -19.02
C VAL A 27 -8.44 0.13 -20.54
N GLN A 28 -7.59 -0.69 -21.16
CA GLN A 28 -7.51 -0.86 -22.61
C GLN A 28 -7.94 -2.29 -22.94
N ASP A 29 -8.94 -2.43 -23.81
CA ASP A 29 -9.53 -3.73 -24.19
C ASP A 29 -9.97 -4.58 -22.98
N GLY A 30 -10.56 -3.93 -21.98
CA GLY A 30 -11.03 -4.58 -20.74
C GLY A 30 -9.92 -5.02 -19.79
N LYS A 31 -8.66 -4.65 -20.05
CA LYS A 31 -7.50 -4.96 -19.20
C LYS A 31 -6.88 -3.70 -18.63
N PRO A 32 -6.56 -3.65 -17.34
CA PRO A 32 -5.78 -2.53 -16.79
C PRO A 32 -4.36 -2.56 -17.36
N GLY A 33 -3.93 -1.44 -17.93
CA GLY A 33 -2.59 -1.19 -18.43
C GLY A 33 -2.06 0.15 -17.93
N ILE A 34 -0.76 0.37 -18.05
CA ILE A 34 -0.16 1.69 -17.77
C ILE A 34 -0.69 2.68 -18.81
N ALA A 35 -1.12 3.86 -18.37
CA ALA A 35 -1.56 4.90 -19.28
C ALA A 35 -0.38 5.35 -20.18
N PRO A 36 -0.56 5.49 -21.51
CA PRO A 36 0.51 5.92 -22.39
C PRO A 36 0.98 7.33 -21.99
N PRO A 37 2.29 7.63 -22.09
CA PRO A 37 2.81 8.92 -21.65
C PRO A 37 2.32 10.09 -22.51
N THR A 38 1.81 9.84 -23.72
CA THR A 38 1.37 10.89 -24.67
C THR A 38 0.37 11.88 -24.07
N ALA A 39 -0.57 11.42 -23.23
CA ALA A 39 -1.52 12.32 -22.59
C ALA A 39 -0.84 13.25 -21.58
N LEU A 40 0.13 12.73 -20.82
CA LEU A 40 0.96 13.53 -19.92
C LEU A 40 1.83 14.48 -20.73
N GLU A 41 2.55 13.97 -21.70
CA GLU A 41 3.47 14.72 -22.56
C GLU A 41 2.82 15.93 -23.22
N ASN A 42 1.63 15.78 -23.80
CA ASN A 42 0.88 16.88 -24.40
C ASN A 42 0.41 17.89 -23.35
N ALA A 43 0.04 17.43 -22.15
CA ALA A 43 -0.42 18.30 -21.08
C ALA A 43 0.72 19.13 -20.45
N LEU A 44 1.98 18.70 -20.58
CA LEU A 44 3.13 19.40 -19.97
C LEU A 44 3.43 20.75 -20.63
N GLU A 45 3.09 20.93 -21.90
CA GLU A 45 3.49 22.13 -22.67
C GLU A 45 2.82 23.41 -22.16
N ASP A 46 1.60 23.30 -21.65
CA ASP A 46 0.80 24.41 -21.10
C ASP A 46 0.56 24.25 -19.57
N CYS A 47 1.44 23.53 -18.87
CA CYS A 47 1.25 23.20 -17.46
C CYS A 47 1.91 24.22 -16.53
N ASP A 48 1.10 24.96 -15.76
CA ASP A 48 1.62 25.87 -14.72
C ASP A 48 2.06 25.13 -13.44
N VAL A 49 1.39 24.04 -13.09
CA VAL A 49 1.65 23.27 -11.87
C VAL A 49 1.50 21.78 -12.15
N LEU A 50 2.62 21.05 -12.06
CA LEU A 50 2.65 19.60 -12.16
C LEU A 50 2.69 18.96 -10.77
N ILE A 51 1.63 18.25 -10.41
CA ILE A 51 1.57 17.42 -9.20
C ILE A 51 1.74 15.95 -9.61
N TYR A 52 2.79 15.29 -9.13
CA TYR A 52 3.15 13.93 -9.58
C TYR A 52 3.74 13.06 -8.47
N HIS A 53 3.87 11.77 -8.72
CA HIS A 53 4.64 10.82 -7.92
C HIS A 53 5.46 9.93 -8.85
N ASP A 54 6.62 9.44 -8.39
CA ASP A 54 7.47 8.60 -9.25
C ASP A 54 6.80 7.25 -9.52
N ILE A 55 6.66 6.90 -10.80
CA ILE A 55 6.21 5.58 -11.22
C ILE A 55 7.13 5.03 -12.31
N ALA A 56 7.49 3.75 -12.17
CA ALA A 56 8.55 3.10 -12.94
C ALA A 56 8.45 3.17 -14.49
N PRO A 57 7.29 3.31 -15.15
CA PRO A 57 7.30 3.48 -16.61
C PRO A 57 7.66 4.89 -17.08
N TYR A 58 7.60 5.90 -16.21
CA TYR A 58 7.85 7.29 -16.60
C TYR A 58 9.26 7.74 -16.25
N ASN A 59 9.92 8.38 -17.21
CA ASN A 59 11.18 9.07 -16.99
C ASN A 59 10.91 10.53 -16.59
N PHE A 60 10.52 10.73 -15.33
CA PHE A 60 10.21 12.08 -14.81
C PHE A 60 11.35 13.09 -15.05
N PRO A 61 12.64 12.77 -14.84
CA PRO A 61 13.71 13.72 -15.19
C PRO A 61 13.66 14.25 -16.63
N SER A 62 13.22 13.43 -17.59
CA SER A 62 13.04 13.87 -18.98
C SER A 62 11.74 14.63 -19.19
N LEU A 63 10.64 14.22 -18.53
CA LEU A 63 9.34 14.89 -18.61
C LEU A 63 9.39 16.28 -17.99
N LEU A 64 10.04 16.45 -16.83
CA LEU A 64 10.16 17.72 -16.13
C LEU A 64 10.89 18.79 -16.97
N ARG A 65 11.79 18.38 -17.89
CA ARG A 65 12.45 19.31 -18.83
C ARG A 65 11.53 19.86 -19.92
N ARG A 66 10.32 19.31 -20.08
CA ARG A 66 9.32 19.78 -21.05
C ARG A 66 8.38 20.84 -20.49
N LEU A 67 8.40 21.03 -19.17
CA LEU A 67 7.58 22.04 -18.52
C LEU A 67 8.06 23.45 -18.90
N PRO A 68 7.14 24.44 -18.94
CA PRO A 68 7.50 25.85 -18.96
C PRO A 68 8.51 26.21 -17.87
N ALA A 69 9.36 27.20 -18.14
CA ALA A 69 10.45 27.57 -17.23
C ALA A 69 9.96 28.10 -15.86
N ASP A 70 8.75 28.62 -15.82
CA ASP A 70 8.05 29.17 -14.66
C ASP A 70 7.06 28.18 -14.02
N ALA A 71 6.91 26.97 -14.57
CA ALA A 71 6.03 25.95 -14.02
C ALA A 71 6.52 25.44 -12.67
N LEU A 72 5.59 25.26 -11.74
CA LEU A 72 5.85 24.65 -10.44
C LEU A 72 5.75 23.13 -10.53
N THR A 73 6.62 22.43 -9.79
CA THR A 73 6.60 20.97 -9.70
C THR A 73 6.46 20.54 -8.24
N ILE A 74 5.47 19.69 -7.99
CA ILE A 74 5.17 19.16 -6.66
C ILE A 74 5.18 17.64 -6.73
N LYS A 75 6.28 17.06 -6.23
CA LYS A 75 6.40 15.61 -6.07
C LYS A 75 5.72 15.16 -4.79
N ILE A 76 4.83 14.18 -4.90
CA ILE A 76 4.19 13.44 -3.81
C ILE A 76 4.91 12.10 -3.65
N PRO A 77 5.23 11.66 -2.42
CA PRO A 77 5.77 10.32 -2.21
C PRO A 77 4.74 9.25 -2.60
N TYR A 78 5.21 8.04 -2.90
CA TYR A 78 4.31 6.90 -3.04
C TYR A 78 3.86 6.44 -1.64
N ILE A 79 2.71 6.94 -1.19
CA ILE A 79 2.23 6.75 0.18
C ILE A 79 1.61 5.36 0.35
N THR A 80 2.42 4.44 0.85
CA THR A 80 1.99 3.09 1.23
C THR A 80 2.52 2.72 2.61
N SER A 81 1.80 1.87 3.34
CA SER A 81 2.18 1.50 4.69
C SER A 81 1.71 0.10 5.09
N THR A 82 2.65 -0.70 5.58
CA THR A 82 2.37 -2.00 6.21
C THR A 82 2.26 -1.89 7.73
N ILE A 83 2.19 -0.67 8.29
CA ILE A 83 2.28 -0.44 9.74
C ILE A 83 1.27 -1.26 10.54
N TYR A 84 0.04 -1.43 10.04
CA TYR A 84 -1.02 -2.21 10.69
C TYR A 84 -1.02 -3.70 10.30
N TRP A 85 -0.27 -4.10 9.27
CA TRP A 85 -0.23 -5.46 8.73
C TRP A 85 1.22 -5.90 8.50
N PRO A 86 2.03 -6.05 9.56
CA PRO A 86 3.46 -6.31 9.45
C PRO A 86 3.76 -7.75 8.98
N THR A 87 2.76 -8.63 8.94
CA THR A 87 2.80 -9.98 8.36
C THR A 87 2.45 -10.02 6.87
N TYR A 88 2.24 -8.85 6.26
CA TYR A 88 2.02 -8.73 4.83
C TYR A 88 3.28 -9.05 4.01
N SER A 89 3.11 -9.63 2.81
CA SER A 89 4.21 -9.82 1.86
C SER A 89 3.78 -9.61 0.39
N TYR A 90 4.59 -8.84 -0.34
CA TYR A 90 4.49 -8.69 -1.81
C TYR A 90 4.87 -9.97 -2.57
N GLN A 91 5.54 -10.94 -1.92
CA GLN A 91 6.04 -12.15 -2.58
C GLN A 91 4.98 -13.24 -2.73
N THR A 92 3.88 -13.15 -1.98
CA THR A 92 2.72 -14.02 -2.12
C THR A 92 1.80 -13.49 -3.22
N PRO A 93 1.34 -14.33 -4.16
CA PRO A 93 0.58 -13.88 -5.31
C PRO A 93 -0.71 -13.21 -4.88
N PHE A 94 -1.02 -12.14 -5.59
CA PHE A 94 -2.23 -11.35 -5.49
C PHE A 94 -3.43 -12.18 -5.97
N GLY A 95 -4.58 -12.06 -5.30
CA GLY A 95 -5.81 -12.62 -5.86
C GLY A 95 -6.68 -13.48 -4.94
N LEU A 96 -6.78 -13.25 -3.63
CA LEU A 96 -7.82 -13.94 -2.86
C LEU A 96 -9.19 -13.31 -3.17
N CYS A 97 -9.99 -14.06 -3.94
CA CYS A 97 -11.35 -13.70 -4.32
C CYS A 97 -12.14 -14.92 -4.85
N PRO A 98 -13.48 -14.90 -4.77
CA PRO A 98 -14.32 -15.82 -5.52
C PRO A 98 -14.03 -15.76 -7.02
N ARG A 99 -14.18 -16.88 -7.72
CA ARG A 99 -14.03 -16.96 -9.17
C ARG A 99 -14.88 -15.89 -9.87
N GLY A 100 -14.28 -15.11 -10.77
CA GLY A 100 -14.99 -14.12 -11.61
C GLY A 100 -15.06 -12.70 -11.06
N THR A 101 -14.34 -12.36 -10.00
CA THR A 101 -14.33 -11.00 -9.39
C THR A 101 -12.92 -10.40 -9.34
N THR A 102 -12.84 -9.05 -9.30
CA THR A 102 -11.60 -8.35 -8.91
C THR A 102 -11.28 -8.67 -7.45
N SER A 103 -9.99 -8.83 -7.12
CA SER A 103 -9.60 -9.37 -5.80
C SER A 103 -10.01 -8.48 -4.62
N LEU A 104 -10.83 -9.02 -3.72
CA LEU A 104 -11.31 -8.44 -2.47
C LEU A 104 -10.21 -8.44 -1.40
N ILE A 105 -9.40 -9.49 -1.38
CA ILE A 105 -8.23 -9.61 -0.53
C ILE A 105 -6.99 -9.65 -1.44
N PRO A 106 -6.51 -8.50 -1.92
CA PRO A 106 -5.32 -8.44 -2.77
C PRO A 106 -4.03 -8.65 -1.98
N TRP A 107 -4.08 -8.59 -0.65
CA TRP A 107 -2.90 -8.52 0.23
C TRP A 107 -2.83 -9.73 1.18
N PRO A 108 -1.97 -10.72 0.91
CA PRO A 108 -1.93 -11.94 1.71
C PRO A 108 -1.20 -11.75 3.04
N CYS A 109 -1.62 -12.49 4.07
CA CYS A 109 -0.96 -12.58 5.36
C CYS A 109 -0.09 -13.85 5.42
N THR A 110 1.23 -13.71 5.52
CA THR A 110 2.16 -14.85 5.49
C THR A 110 1.90 -15.83 6.63
N LEU A 111 1.63 -15.31 7.82
CA LEU A 111 1.36 -16.09 9.02
C LEU A 111 0.08 -16.92 8.88
N LEU A 112 -1.02 -16.32 8.42
CA LEU A 112 -2.28 -17.03 8.21
C LEU A 112 -2.13 -18.08 7.09
N ASN A 113 -1.41 -17.76 6.02
CA ASN A 113 -1.14 -18.71 4.94
C ASN A 113 -0.35 -19.93 5.44
N GLU A 114 0.64 -19.73 6.31
CA GLU A 114 1.41 -20.83 6.90
C GLU A 114 0.52 -21.75 7.73
N LEU A 115 -0.37 -21.18 8.55
CA LEU A 115 -1.34 -21.96 9.34
C LEU A 115 -2.29 -22.75 8.43
N ILE A 116 -2.79 -22.13 7.35
CA ILE A 116 -3.66 -22.80 6.38
C ILE A 116 -2.97 -24.03 5.79
N VAL A 117 -1.75 -23.88 5.28
CA VAL A 117 -1.00 -24.97 4.63
C VAL A 117 -0.64 -26.08 5.62
N THR A 118 -0.33 -25.72 6.87
CA THR A 118 0.17 -26.64 7.89
C THR A 118 -0.93 -27.43 8.56
N LEU A 119 -1.99 -26.76 9.03
CA LEU A 119 -3.03 -27.38 9.86
C LEU A 119 -4.10 -28.08 9.03
N ARG A 120 -4.40 -27.55 7.84
CA ARG A 120 -5.37 -28.11 6.87
C ARG A 120 -6.76 -28.43 7.44
N ASP A 121 -7.14 -27.73 8.50
CA ASP A 121 -8.40 -27.87 9.21
C ASP A 121 -8.90 -26.47 9.55
N LYS A 122 -10.02 -26.06 8.96
CA LYS A 122 -10.54 -24.69 9.04
C LYS A 122 -10.66 -24.20 10.48
N LYS A 123 -11.24 -25.02 11.37
CA LYS A 123 -11.45 -24.65 12.77
C LYS A 123 -10.11 -24.47 13.48
N LYS A 124 -9.18 -25.41 13.33
CA LYS A 124 -7.84 -25.30 13.94
C LYS A 124 -7.06 -24.10 13.42
N ILE A 125 -7.20 -23.77 12.13
CA ILE A 125 -6.57 -22.58 11.54
C ILE A 125 -7.13 -21.31 12.18
N LEU A 126 -8.46 -21.19 12.25
CA LEU A 126 -9.14 -20.04 12.84
C LEU A 126 -8.73 -19.87 14.31
N ASP A 127 -8.91 -20.91 15.13
CA ASP A 127 -8.54 -20.90 16.55
C ASP A 127 -7.07 -20.47 16.72
N ALA A 128 -6.15 -21.12 16.00
CA ALA A 128 -4.72 -20.85 16.11
C ALA A 128 -4.35 -19.43 15.67
N TYR A 129 -4.99 -18.88 14.65
CA TYR A 129 -4.69 -17.53 14.18
C TYR A 129 -5.24 -16.47 15.14
N LEU A 130 -6.48 -16.60 15.61
CA LEU A 130 -7.07 -15.68 16.59
C LEU A 130 -6.26 -15.59 17.89
N GLU A 131 -5.70 -16.72 18.33
CA GLU A 131 -4.84 -16.80 19.52
C GLU A 131 -3.39 -16.37 19.26
N THR A 132 -3.01 -16.03 18.02
CA THR A 132 -1.62 -15.72 17.72
C THR A 132 -1.20 -14.35 18.29
N ASP A 133 -0.24 -14.39 19.22
CA ASP A 133 0.51 -13.22 19.64
C ASP A 133 1.56 -12.85 18.58
N ILE A 134 1.20 -12.00 17.62
CA ILE A 134 2.08 -11.55 16.54
C ILE A 134 3.36 -10.90 17.08
N PRO A 135 3.31 -9.99 18.09
CA PRO A 135 4.51 -9.47 18.75
C PRO A 135 5.50 -10.52 19.29
N SER A 136 5.04 -11.71 19.68
CA SER A 136 5.95 -12.79 20.09
C SER A 136 6.68 -13.46 18.93
N ARG A 137 6.13 -13.36 17.70
CA ARG A 137 6.66 -13.99 16.48
C ARG A 137 7.42 -13.02 15.58
N LEU A 138 7.19 -11.72 15.74
CA LEU A 138 7.74 -10.68 14.90
C LEU A 138 8.30 -9.53 15.74
N ASP A 139 9.49 -9.06 15.39
CA ASP A 139 10.04 -7.82 15.93
C ASP A 139 9.23 -6.62 15.41
N MET A 140 8.21 -6.24 16.18
CA MET A 140 7.31 -5.13 15.85
C MET A 140 8.04 -3.80 15.77
N ARG A 141 9.09 -3.61 16.57
CA ARG A 141 9.87 -2.38 16.52
C ARG A 141 10.64 -2.28 15.21
N LYS A 142 11.30 -3.37 14.80
CA LYS A 142 11.98 -3.43 13.51
C LYS A 142 11.02 -3.27 12.33
N ALA A 143 9.82 -3.85 12.40
CA ALA A 143 8.80 -3.67 11.37
C ALA A 143 8.36 -2.20 11.25
N TYR A 144 8.12 -1.54 12.38
CA TYR A 144 7.82 -0.11 12.44
C TYR A 144 8.97 0.73 11.88
N ASP A 145 10.20 0.53 12.36
CA ASP A 145 11.37 1.31 11.93
C ASP A 145 11.64 1.13 10.42
N ALA A 146 11.42 -0.07 9.88
CA ALA A 146 11.52 -0.32 8.45
C ALA A 146 10.47 0.46 7.65
N GLN A 147 9.21 0.50 8.11
CA GLN A 147 8.16 1.26 7.46
C GLN A 147 8.41 2.77 7.49
N ILE A 148 8.86 3.31 8.62
CA ILE A 148 9.22 4.73 8.73
C ILE A 148 10.41 5.06 7.82
N THR A 149 11.41 4.18 7.77
CA THR A 149 12.57 4.35 6.87
C THR A 149 12.14 4.35 5.41
N TYR A 150 11.23 3.46 5.02
CA TYR A 150 10.66 3.43 3.69
C TYR A 150 9.97 4.75 3.31
N LEU A 151 9.12 5.29 4.18
CA LEU A 151 8.43 6.57 3.93
C LEU A 151 9.42 7.73 3.78
N LYS A 152 10.42 7.82 4.67
CA LYS A 152 11.49 8.83 4.58
C LYS A 152 12.23 8.76 3.24
N ALA A 153 12.51 7.56 2.76
CA ALA A 153 13.16 7.39 1.46
C ALA A 153 12.23 7.81 0.30
N ALA A 154 10.94 7.48 0.38
CA ALA A 154 9.93 7.85 -0.62
C ALA A 154 9.71 9.37 -0.72
N GLU A 155 9.93 10.11 0.37
CA GLU A 155 9.83 11.58 0.46
C GLU A 155 11.03 12.33 -0.13
N SER A 156 12.06 11.64 -0.61
CA SER A 156 13.22 12.31 -1.20
C SER A 156 12.81 13.21 -2.37
N GLY A 157 13.13 14.50 -2.27
CA GLY A 157 12.79 15.52 -3.28
C GLY A 157 11.33 15.97 -3.24
N SER A 158 10.66 15.79 -2.10
CA SER A 158 9.26 16.11 -1.90
C SER A 158 9.06 17.16 -0.80
N ILE A 159 7.92 17.86 -0.83
CA ILE A 159 7.53 18.84 0.19
C ILE A 159 6.81 18.21 1.41
N PHE A 160 6.56 16.90 1.38
CA PHE A 160 5.80 16.22 2.44
C PHE A 160 6.72 15.53 3.45
N HIS A 161 6.25 15.46 4.69
CA HIS A 161 6.90 14.74 5.80
C HIS A 161 6.02 13.58 6.28
N MET A 162 5.66 12.66 5.38
CA MET A 162 4.69 11.59 5.68
C MET A 162 5.18 10.60 6.71
N ALA A 163 6.47 10.33 6.79
CA ALA A 163 7.06 9.47 7.80
C ALA A 163 6.83 10.04 9.20
N GLU A 164 6.99 11.36 9.34
CA GLU A 164 6.74 12.06 10.59
C GLU A 164 5.24 12.08 10.91
N PHE A 165 4.40 12.45 9.95
CA PHE A 165 2.95 12.44 10.13
C PHE A 165 2.43 11.06 10.54
N VAL A 166 2.89 9.99 9.88
CA VAL A 166 2.53 8.61 10.23
C VAL A 166 3.04 8.25 11.61
N ALA A 167 4.30 8.56 11.94
CA ALA A 167 4.89 8.25 13.25
C ALA A 167 4.12 8.87 14.42
N HIS A 168 3.61 10.09 14.23
CA HIS A 168 2.85 10.82 15.25
C HIS A 168 1.39 10.36 15.37
N ASN A 169 0.73 10.03 14.26
CA ASN A 169 -0.73 9.89 14.26
C ASN A 169 -1.25 8.45 14.18
N PHE A 170 -0.44 7.46 13.80
CA PHE A 170 -0.96 6.12 13.47
C PHE A 170 -1.66 5.39 14.62
N ARG A 171 -1.35 5.75 15.87
CA ARG A 171 -1.96 5.17 17.07
C ARG A 171 -3.33 5.75 17.35
N ASP A 172 -3.53 7.02 17.02
CA ASP A 172 -4.73 7.78 17.42
C ASP A 172 -5.70 8.02 16.26
N THR A 173 -5.27 7.73 15.04
CA THR A 173 -6.09 7.88 13.85
C THR A 173 -5.85 6.71 12.91
N GLN A 174 -6.93 6.19 12.31
CA GLN A 174 -6.81 5.23 11.22
C GLN A 174 -6.21 5.93 10.00
N LEU A 175 -4.92 5.72 9.73
CA LEU A 175 -4.24 6.38 8.61
C LEU A 175 -4.37 5.63 7.29
N PHE A 176 -4.68 4.33 7.32
CA PHE A 176 -4.71 3.46 6.15
C PHE A 176 -5.86 2.46 6.28
N HIS A 177 -6.57 2.24 5.16
CA HIS A 177 -7.60 1.20 5.05
C HIS A 177 -7.03 -0.10 4.47
N LEU A 178 -6.07 0.02 3.54
CA LEU A 178 -5.20 -1.04 3.02
C LEU A 178 -3.77 -0.50 2.94
N ILE A 179 -2.80 -1.37 2.64
CA ILE A 179 -1.39 -0.97 2.51
C ILE A 179 -1.17 0.17 1.51
N ASN A 180 -2.00 0.28 0.47
CA ASN A 180 -1.89 1.28 -0.59
C ASN A 180 -3.13 2.17 -0.70
N HIS A 181 -4.06 2.08 0.25
CA HIS A 181 -5.25 2.92 0.34
C HIS A 181 -5.16 3.77 1.61
N PRO A 182 -4.51 4.94 1.55
CA PRO A 182 -4.55 5.90 2.63
C PRO A 182 -5.99 6.29 2.97
N SER A 183 -6.22 6.61 4.23
CA SER A 183 -7.48 7.18 4.72
C SER A 183 -7.58 8.67 4.41
N LEU A 184 -8.75 9.25 4.66
CA LEU A 184 -8.99 10.68 4.54
C LEU A 184 -7.97 11.57 5.28
N PRO A 185 -7.59 11.32 6.55
CA PRO A 185 -6.55 12.07 7.25
C PRO A 185 -5.25 12.25 6.45
N VAL A 186 -4.77 11.19 5.81
CA VAL A 186 -3.55 11.25 4.98
C VAL A 186 -3.79 12.08 3.73
N PHE A 187 -4.94 11.91 3.06
CA PHE A 187 -5.26 12.71 1.87
C PHE A 187 -5.48 14.19 2.19
N LEU A 188 -6.03 14.52 3.35
CA LEU A 188 -6.16 15.89 3.83
C LEU A 188 -4.79 16.51 4.11
N GLU A 189 -3.89 15.79 4.77
CA GLU A 189 -2.51 16.25 5.01
C GLU A 189 -1.80 16.57 3.69
N VAL A 190 -1.88 15.66 2.71
CA VAL A 190 -1.30 15.88 1.38
C VAL A 190 -1.96 17.07 0.69
N THR A 191 -3.29 17.16 0.72
CA THR A 191 -4.02 18.25 0.07
C THR A 191 -3.66 19.60 0.67
N ASN A 192 -3.65 19.70 2.00
CA ASN A 192 -3.39 20.96 2.70
C ASN A 192 -1.92 21.37 2.61
N THR A 193 -0.99 20.42 2.55
CA THR A 193 0.43 20.73 2.26
C THR A 193 0.59 21.32 0.85
N ILE A 194 -0.12 20.78 -0.16
CA ILE A 194 -0.11 21.34 -1.52
C ILE A 194 -0.72 22.75 -1.53
N LEU A 195 -1.89 22.93 -0.90
CA LEU A 195 -2.57 24.23 -0.87
C LEU A 195 -1.73 25.28 -0.16
N ALA A 196 -1.12 24.94 0.98
CA ALA A 196 -0.19 25.82 1.68
C ALA A 196 1.01 26.19 0.80
N HIS A 197 1.57 25.22 0.06
CA HIS A 197 2.68 25.48 -0.85
C HIS A 197 2.31 26.39 -2.04
N LEU A 198 1.03 26.45 -2.40
CA LEU A 198 0.48 27.35 -3.43
C LEU A 198 -0.05 28.67 -2.85
N ASP A 199 0.18 28.94 -1.56
CA ASP A 199 -0.39 30.09 -0.83
C ASP A 199 -1.92 30.19 -0.92
N LEU A 200 -2.59 29.02 -0.93
CA LEU A 200 -4.05 28.91 -0.99
C LEU A 200 -4.64 28.50 0.38
N PRO A 201 -5.89 28.93 0.67
CA PRO A 201 -6.62 28.47 1.84
C PRO A 201 -6.74 26.93 1.91
N LEU A 202 -6.61 26.41 3.12
CA LEU A 202 -6.70 24.97 3.42
C LEU A 202 -8.13 24.45 3.30
N VAL A 203 -8.26 23.13 3.12
CA VAL A 203 -9.55 22.43 3.17
C VAL A 203 -9.74 21.87 4.58
N GLU A 204 -10.81 22.31 5.24
CA GLU A 204 -11.15 21.86 6.61
C GLU A 204 -12.35 20.90 6.65
N ASN A 205 -13.27 20.97 5.67
CA ASN A 205 -14.59 20.35 5.76
C ASN A 205 -14.84 19.24 4.70
N PHE A 206 -13.81 18.48 4.34
CA PHE A 206 -14.01 17.30 3.48
C PHE A 206 -14.40 16.10 4.35
N ARG A 207 -15.54 15.46 4.06
CA ARG A 207 -16.09 14.37 4.90
C ARG A 207 -16.15 13.01 4.21
N ILE A 208 -15.82 12.94 2.93
CA ILE A 208 -15.94 11.71 2.17
C ILE A 208 -14.58 11.01 2.21
N ASP A 209 -14.51 9.86 2.88
CA ASP A 209 -13.32 9.02 2.78
C ASP A 209 -13.42 8.13 1.53
N PRO A 210 -12.48 8.28 0.58
CA PRO A 210 -12.53 7.60 -0.72
C PRO A 210 -12.44 6.08 -0.63
N PHE A 211 -11.88 5.55 0.45
CA PHE A 211 -11.63 4.12 0.64
C PHE A 211 -12.24 3.57 1.92
N ALA A 212 -13.18 4.28 2.55
CA ALA A 212 -13.86 3.82 3.76
C ALA A 212 -14.60 2.49 3.59
N THR A 213 -14.89 2.06 2.35
CA THR A 213 -15.50 0.75 2.04
C THR A 213 -14.47 -0.33 1.70
N HIS A 214 -13.17 -0.06 1.80
CA HIS A 214 -12.10 -0.98 1.41
C HIS A 214 -11.08 -1.13 2.54
N GLN A 215 -11.51 -1.73 3.66
CA GLN A 215 -10.76 -1.82 4.89
C GLN A 215 -10.34 -3.26 5.19
N ILE A 216 -9.08 -3.51 5.50
CA ILE A 216 -8.66 -4.82 6.06
C ILE A 216 -8.65 -4.73 7.59
N PRO A 217 -9.30 -5.67 8.31
CA PRO A 217 -9.21 -5.75 9.76
C PRO A 217 -7.77 -5.85 10.28
N ILE A 218 -7.53 -5.28 11.46
CA ILE A 218 -6.25 -5.36 12.17
C ILE A 218 -6.31 -6.48 13.19
N HIS A 219 -5.26 -7.28 13.28
CA HIS A 219 -5.17 -8.35 14.26
C HIS A 219 -5.21 -7.79 15.71
N PRO A 220 -6.03 -8.33 16.63
CA PRO A 220 -6.14 -7.84 18.01
C PRO A 220 -4.80 -7.71 18.74
N SER A 221 -3.89 -8.69 18.60
CA SER A 221 -2.52 -8.58 19.17
C SER A 221 -1.70 -7.39 18.62
N ILE A 222 -1.95 -6.93 17.39
CA ILE A 222 -1.33 -5.71 16.84
C ILE A 222 -1.97 -4.47 17.44
N ILE A 223 -3.32 -4.43 17.52
CA ILE A 223 -4.07 -3.33 18.15
C ILE A 223 -3.54 -3.09 19.56
N ASN A 224 -3.41 -4.17 20.35
CA ASN A 224 -2.91 -4.13 21.72
C ASN A 224 -1.43 -3.72 21.81
N SER A 225 -0.58 -4.27 20.94
CA SER A 225 0.86 -3.97 20.92
C SER A 225 1.14 -2.50 20.63
N TYR A 226 0.47 -1.94 19.63
CA TYR A 226 0.61 -0.52 19.29
C TYR A 226 -0.23 0.41 20.15
N LYS A 227 -1.17 -0.12 20.95
CA LYS A 227 -2.15 0.63 21.73
C LYS A 227 -2.95 1.59 20.85
N LEU A 228 -3.51 1.06 19.76
CA LEU A 228 -4.35 1.86 18.87
C LEU A 228 -5.60 2.31 19.63
N SER A 229 -5.92 3.60 19.59
CA SER A 229 -7.06 4.17 20.33
C SER A 229 -8.32 4.33 19.47
N TRP A 230 -8.20 4.21 18.15
CA TRP A 230 -9.29 4.37 17.19
C TRP A 230 -10.01 3.07 16.82
N CYS A 231 -9.49 1.91 17.23
CA CYS A 231 -10.14 0.62 17.04
C CYS A 231 -9.83 -0.35 18.18
N ASP A 232 -10.64 -1.39 18.27
CA ASP A 232 -10.55 -2.48 19.22
C ASP A 232 -10.94 -3.82 18.57
N GLU A 233 -10.96 -4.90 19.35
CA GLU A 233 -11.34 -6.25 18.90
C GLU A 233 -12.80 -6.37 18.40
N LYS A 234 -13.67 -5.42 18.76
CA LYS A 234 -15.09 -5.40 18.37
C LYS A 234 -15.35 -4.53 17.16
N THR A 235 -14.36 -3.76 16.74
CA THR A 235 -14.44 -2.86 15.60
C THR A 235 -14.76 -3.66 14.35
N ARG A 236 -15.77 -3.19 13.61
CA ARG A 236 -16.15 -3.79 12.34
C ARG A 236 -15.60 -2.95 11.19
N PHE A 237 -14.99 -3.63 10.23
CA PHE A 237 -14.34 -3.04 9.07
C PHE A 237 -15.20 -3.27 7.83
N GLN A 238 -15.26 -2.28 6.95
CA GLN A 238 -16.05 -2.34 5.72
C GLN A 238 -15.20 -2.90 4.57
N ILE A 239 -15.69 -3.96 3.95
CA ILE A 239 -15.13 -4.56 2.74
C ILE A 239 -16.25 -4.61 1.70
N LEU A 240 -16.16 -3.71 0.71
CA LEU A 240 -17.21 -3.36 -0.22
C LEU A 240 -18.52 -2.99 0.49
N ASP A 241 -19.55 -3.81 0.33
CA ASP A 241 -20.90 -3.68 0.85
C ASP A 241 -21.11 -4.47 2.14
N LYS A 242 -20.05 -5.10 2.66
CA LYS A 242 -20.10 -5.95 3.85
C LYS A 242 -19.28 -5.38 4.98
N SER A 243 -19.70 -5.70 6.20
CA SER A 243 -19.04 -5.32 7.43
C SER A 243 -18.56 -6.57 8.16
N PHE A 244 -17.29 -6.62 8.56
CA PHE A 244 -16.66 -7.79 9.18
C PHE A 244 -16.03 -7.43 10.53
N THR A 245 -16.19 -8.27 11.54
CA THR A 245 -15.21 -8.34 12.65
C THR A 245 -13.90 -8.94 12.14
N PHE A 246 -12.85 -8.88 12.97
CA PHE A 246 -11.59 -9.57 12.65
C PHE A 246 -11.80 -11.08 12.45
N GLU A 247 -12.55 -11.74 13.32
CA GLU A 247 -12.83 -13.19 13.23
C GLU A 247 -13.58 -13.57 11.96
N GLU A 248 -14.67 -12.85 11.64
CA GLU A 248 -15.46 -13.11 10.44
C GLU A 248 -14.62 -12.93 9.16
N TYR A 249 -13.70 -11.95 9.16
CA TYR A 249 -12.77 -11.76 8.05
C TYR A 249 -11.76 -12.90 7.90
N VAL A 250 -11.21 -13.39 9.01
CA VAL A 250 -10.27 -14.53 8.99
C VAL A 250 -10.98 -15.78 8.47
N ASP A 251 -12.20 -16.04 8.93
CA ASP A 251 -13.02 -17.16 8.44
C ASP A 251 -13.23 -17.08 6.92
N PHE A 252 -13.62 -15.91 6.42
CA PHE A 252 -13.78 -15.63 5.00
C PHE A 252 -12.47 -15.77 4.20
N TYR A 253 -11.34 -15.32 4.76
CA TYR A 253 -10.02 -15.45 4.15
C TYR A 253 -9.66 -16.92 3.97
N ILE A 254 -9.85 -17.75 5.01
CA ILE A 254 -9.52 -19.18 4.99
C ILE A 254 -10.32 -19.89 3.91
N ASP A 255 -11.63 -19.66 3.85
CA ASP A 255 -12.49 -20.24 2.81
C ASP A 255 -12.04 -19.84 1.41
N SER A 256 -11.79 -18.54 1.20
CA SER A 256 -11.33 -18.01 -0.08
C SER A 256 -10.00 -18.63 -0.52
N TYR A 257 -9.08 -18.85 0.43
CA TYR A 257 -7.80 -19.49 0.17
C TYR A 257 -8.00 -20.96 -0.21
N ILE A 258 -8.77 -21.72 0.58
CA ILE A 258 -8.98 -23.14 0.36
C ILE A 258 -9.69 -23.39 -0.97
N GLU A 259 -10.75 -22.62 -1.27
CA GLU A 259 -11.48 -22.70 -2.54
C GLU A 259 -10.53 -22.53 -3.73
N LYS A 260 -9.62 -21.56 -3.64
CA LYS A 260 -8.75 -21.21 -4.75
C LYS A 260 -7.50 -22.09 -4.86
N TYR A 261 -6.95 -22.56 -3.73
CA TYR A 261 -5.61 -23.16 -3.69
C TYR A 261 -5.54 -24.54 -3.04
N GLN A 262 -6.64 -25.10 -2.52
CA GLN A 262 -6.69 -26.47 -1.98
C GLN A 262 -5.52 -26.81 -1.01
N TYR A 263 -5.23 -25.92 -0.06
CA TYR A 263 -4.12 -26.04 0.91
C TYR A 263 -2.70 -26.10 0.31
N THR A 264 -2.53 -25.72 -0.95
CA THR A 264 -1.19 -25.61 -1.54
C THR A 264 -0.51 -24.32 -1.08
N MET A 265 0.80 -24.42 -0.83
CA MET A 265 1.62 -23.24 -0.65
C MET A 265 1.66 -22.48 -1.98
N PHE A 266 1.63 -21.16 -1.90
CA PHE A 266 1.84 -20.34 -3.08
C PHE A 266 3.18 -20.68 -3.74
N PRO A 267 3.19 -21.02 -5.04
CA PRO A 267 4.46 -21.03 -5.75
C PRO A 267 5.04 -19.62 -5.67
N PRO A 268 6.35 -19.46 -5.41
CA PRO A 268 6.97 -18.15 -5.44
C PRO A 268 6.62 -17.50 -6.78
N LEU A 269 6.25 -16.22 -6.76
CA LEU A 269 6.06 -15.46 -7.99
C LEU A 269 7.31 -15.67 -8.85
N ASN A 270 7.15 -16.34 -9.99
CA ASN A 270 8.16 -16.39 -11.04
C ASN A 270 8.19 -14.99 -11.66
N ILE A 271 8.68 -14.00 -10.89
CA ILE A 271 9.04 -12.68 -11.40
C ILE A 271 10.08 -12.99 -12.46
N GLY A 272 9.68 -12.84 -13.72
CA GLY A 272 10.31 -13.52 -14.85
C GLY A 272 11.84 -13.49 -14.78
N LYS A 273 12.44 -14.63 -15.10
CA LYS A 273 13.82 -14.72 -15.61
C LYS A 273 13.98 -13.75 -16.79
N LYS A 274 14.27 -12.49 -16.49
CA LYS A 274 14.83 -11.46 -17.38
C LYS A 274 15.64 -10.44 -16.58
N ILE A 275 16.27 -10.85 -15.48
CA ILE A 275 17.53 -10.21 -15.05
C ILE A 275 18.64 -11.03 -15.71
N ARG A 276 19.30 -10.40 -16.69
CA ARG A 276 20.36 -11.00 -17.50
C ARG A 276 21.36 -11.74 -16.59
N SER A 277 21.61 -12.99 -16.96
CA SER A 277 22.72 -13.81 -16.49
C SER A 277 24.04 -13.04 -16.65
N GLY A 278 24.57 -12.51 -15.54
CA GLY A 278 25.86 -11.82 -15.57
C GLY A 278 26.57 -11.74 -14.21
N ALA A 279 25.84 -11.68 -13.10
CA ALA A 279 26.46 -11.34 -11.81
C ALA A 279 26.43 -12.47 -10.74
N LEU A 280 25.87 -13.65 -11.02
CA LEU A 280 25.70 -14.72 -10.01
C LEU A 280 26.62 -15.94 -10.22
N LYS A 281 27.92 -15.71 -10.46
CA LYS A 281 28.94 -16.77 -10.46
C LYS A 281 29.90 -16.73 -9.26
N ARG A 282 29.58 -16.03 -8.16
CA ARG A 282 30.51 -15.91 -7.01
C ARG A 282 29.96 -16.16 -5.61
N LEU A 283 28.78 -16.77 -5.43
CA LEU A 283 28.24 -17.00 -4.09
C LEU A 283 27.70 -18.43 -3.85
N THR A 284 28.49 -19.44 -4.24
CA THR A 284 28.26 -20.84 -3.84
C THR A 284 29.46 -21.48 -3.13
N ALA A 285 30.27 -20.67 -2.42
CA ALA A 285 31.44 -21.16 -1.69
C ALA A 285 31.33 -21.13 -0.15
N PHE A 286 30.14 -20.87 0.43
CA PHE A 286 30.03 -20.66 1.89
C PHE A 286 29.23 -21.68 2.68
N PHE A 287 28.60 -22.67 2.04
CA PHE A 287 27.87 -23.73 2.78
C PHE A 287 28.06 -25.09 2.13
N SER A 288 29.21 -25.72 2.37
CA SER A 288 29.34 -27.17 2.28
C SER A 288 29.96 -27.68 3.58
N PRO A 289 29.24 -28.47 4.40
CA PRO A 289 29.79 -29.04 5.62
C PRO A 289 30.52 -30.37 5.36
N ARG A 290 31.73 -30.42 5.91
CA ARG A 290 32.46 -31.57 6.49
C ARG A 290 33.22 -32.54 5.58
N GLY A 291 34.49 -32.73 5.96
CA GLY A 291 35.23 -33.98 5.80
C GLY A 291 36.54 -33.96 6.59
N LYS A 292 36.54 -34.52 7.80
CA LYS A 292 37.77 -34.92 8.52
C LYS A 292 38.46 -36.07 7.76
N LYS A 293 39.80 -36.09 7.68
CA LYS A 293 40.68 -37.12 8.28
C LYS A 293 42.15 -36.98 7.81
N ASN A 294 43.04 -37.17 8.79
CA ASN A 294 44.36 -37.87 8.84
C ASN A 294 45.31 -37.68 7.64
N VAL A 295 46.57 -37.29 7.77
CA VAL A 295 47.65 -37.61 8.72
C VAL A 295 48.55 -36.39 8.87
#